data_AF-A0A177ZHV8-F1
#
_entry.id   AF-A0A177ZHV8-F1
#
_cell.length_a   1.000
_cell.length_b   1.000
_cell.length_c   1.000
_cell.angle_alpha   90.00
_cell.angle_beta   90.00
_cell.angle_gamma   90.00
#
_symmetry.space_group_name_H-M   'P 1'
#
loop_
_entity.id
_entity.type
_entity.pdbx_description
1 polymer ?
#
loop_
_entity_poly.entity_id
_entity_poly.type
_entity_poly.pdbx_seq_one_letter_code
_entity_poly.pdbx_strand_id
1 'polypeptide(L)'
;MNRIEVCENGVQANNIINQLTAQGFSHDDIYLFTHDDDRTKDLADAAEVETVGLQEEGLMDSVKNVFRKKGDELRSKFESVGLTQQEAEKYESILDKGQVVIVAQKH
;
A
#
# COMPACT_ATOMS: atom_id res chain seq x y z
N MET A 1 -6.28 15.55 7.39
CA MET A 1 -7.44 14.62 7.46
C MET A 1 -6.99 13.34 6.80
N ASN A 2 -7.05 12.20 7.50
CA ASN A 2 -6.42 10.96 7.04
C ASN A 2 -7.52 10.01 6.57
N ARG A 3 -7.33 9.39 5.40
CA ARG A 3 -8.28 8.45 4.81
C ARG A 3 -7.58 7.13 4.61
N ILE A 4 -8.17 6.06 5.15
CA ILE A 4 -7.58 4.72 5.10
C ILE A 4 -8.56 3.81 4.40
N GLU A 5 -8.11 3.18 3.32
CA GLU A 5 -8.91 2.28 2.50
C GLU A 5 -8.19 0.93 2.41
N VAL A 6 -8.97 -0.15 2.35
CA VAL A 6 -8.45 -1.52 2.28
C VAL A 6 -8.98 -2.16 1.00
N CYS A 7 -8.12 -2.81 0.24
CA CYS A 7 -8.45 -3.48 -0.99
C CYS A 7 -7.77 -4.85 -1.09
N GLU A 8 -8.29 -5.71 -1.96
CA GLU A 8 -7.82 -7.10 -2.08
C GLU A 8 -6.88 -7.30 -3.27
N ASN A 9 -6.81 -6.33 -4.19
CA ASN A 9 -6.00 -6.39 -5.39
C ASN A 9 -5.66 -4.98 -5.86
N GLY A 10 -4.70 -4.86 -6.79
CA GLY A 10 -4.27 -3.57 -7.29
C GLY A 10 -5.30 -2.88 -8.18
N VAL A 11 -6.17 -3.61 -8.89
CA VAL A 11 -7.26 -2.98 -9.65
C VAL A 11 -8.13 -2.11 -8.74
N GLN A 12 -8.51 -2.65 -7.57
CA GLN A 12 -9.22 -1.89 -6.54
C GLN A 12 -8.35 -0.76 -5.96
N ALA A 13 -7.07 -1.04 -5.70
CA ALA A 13 -6.14 -0.02 -5.22
C ALA A 13 -6.06 1.19 -6.16
N ASN A 14 -6.06 0.96 -7.47
CA ASN A 14 -5.91 2.00 -8.48
C ASN A 14 -7.14 2.89 -8.54
N ASN A 15 -8.32 2.27 -8.42
CA ASN A 15 -9.57 3.01 -8.36
C ASN A 15 -9.60 3.92 -7.13
N ILE A 16 -9.20 3.40 -5.97
CA ILE A 16 -9.10 4.17 -4.72
C ILE A 16 -8.11 5.33 -4.87
N ILE A 17 -6.91 5.10 -5.41
CA ILE A 17 -5.92 6.16 -5.64
C ILE A 17 -6.51 7.26 -6.54
N ASN A 18 -7.16 6.89 -7.64
CA ASN A 18 -7.82 7.86 -8.52
C ASN A 18 -8.94 8.63 -7.81
N GLN A 19 -9.73 7.97 -6.95
CA GLN A 19 -10.75 8.63 -6.15
C GLN A 19 -10.14 9.61 -5.13
N LEU A 20 -9.04 9.25 -4.50
CA LEU A 20 -8.31 10.12 -3.57
C LEU A 20 -7.72 11.32 -4.32
N THR A 21 -7.09 11.11 -5.47
CA THR A 21 -6.60 12.20 -6.32
C THR A 21 -7.74 13.12 -6.75
N ALA A 22 -8.90 12.57 -7.14
CA ALA A 22 -10.09 13.35 -7.48
C ALA A 22 -10.67 14.14 -6.29
N GLN A 23 -10.45 13.69 -5.06
CA GLN A 23 -10.77 14.43 -3.82
C GLN A 23 -9.71 15.49 -3.48
N GLY A 24 -8.65 15.62 -4.28
CA GLY A 24 -7.58 16.57 -4.11
C GLY A 24 -6.52 16.14 -3.12
N PHE A 25 -6.25 14.83 -3.00
CA PHE A 25 -5.03 14.31 -2.39
C PHE A 25 -3.92 14.24 -3.46
N SER A 26 -2.68 14.56 -3.10
CA SER A 26 -1.56 14.37 -4.03
C SER A 26 -1.11 12.92 -4.03
N HIS A 27 -0.54 12.47 -5.12
CA HIS A 27 0.08 11.14 -5.20
C HIS A 27 1.24 10.95 -4.20
N ASP A 28 1.87 12.04 -3.76
CA ASP A 28 2.92 12.06 -2.72
C ASP A 28 2.34 11.83 -1.30
N ASP A 29 1.08 12.22 -1.13
CA ASP A 29 0.31 12.11 0.12
C ASP A 29 -0.36 10.73 0.28
N ILE A 30 -0.24 9.86 -0.71
CA ILE A 30 -0.86 8.53 -0.75
C ILE A 30 0.20 7.45 -0.55
N TYR A 31 -0.02 6.61 0.46
CA TYR A 31 0.88 5.57 0.91
C TYR A 31 0.22 4.21 0.70
N LEU A 32 0.93 3.32 0.01
CA LEU A 32 0.46 1.97 -0.27
C LEU A 32 1.25 0.98 0.58
N PHE A 33 0.56 0.20 1.40
CA PHE A 33 1.14 -0.82 2.27
C PHE A 33 0.73 -2.20 1.81
N THR A 34 1.70 -3.11 1.69
CA THR A 34 1.49 -4.47 1.20
C THR A 34 2.38 -5.43 1.97
N HIS A 35 1.89 -6.65 2.23
CA HIS A 35 2.73 -7.69 2.81
C HIS A 35 3.76 -8.17 1.77
N ASP A 36 5.03 -8.27 2.18
CA ASP A 36 6.10 -8.77 1.32
C ASP A 36 6.04 -10.30 1.30
N ASP A 37 5.04 -10.93 0.69
CA ASP A 37 5.14 -12.37 0.47
C ASP A 37 6.46 -12.65 -0.27
N ASP A 38 7.30 -13.49 0.34
CA ASP A 38 8.71 -13.71 0.05
C ASP A 38 8.87 -14.52 -1.26
N ARG A 39 8.12 -14.15 -2.29
CA ARG A 39 8.19 -14.68 -3.65
C ARG A 39 8.91 -13.75 -4.62
N THR A 40 9.31 -12.55 -4.19
CA THR A 40 9.82 -11.52 -5.13
C THR A 40 11.31 -11.23 -5.00
N LYS A 41 12.01 -11.75 -3.98
CA LYS A 41 13.44 -11.45 -3.77
C LYS A 41 14.39 -12.06 -4.80
N ASP A 42 13.95 -13.06 -5.56
CA ASP A 42 14.72 -13.65 -6.67
C ASP A 42 14.25 -13.21 -8.07
N LEU A 43 13.23 -12.34 -8.18
CA LEU A 43 12.60 -11.96 -9.45
C LEU A 43 12.75 -10.47 -9.81
N ALA A 44 13.65 -9.75 -9.13
CA ALA A 44 14.01 -8.38 -9.54
C ALA A 44 15.09 -8.35 -10.65
N ASP A 45 15.76 -9.47 -10.92
CA ASP A 45 16.89 -9.52 -11.88
C ASP A 45 16.51 -10.11 -13.25
N ALA A 46 15.35 -10.79 -13.37
CA ALA A 46 14.93 -11.43 -14.61
C ALA A 46 13.42 -11.30 -14.82
N ALA A 47 13.06 -10.44 -15.77
CA ALA A 47 11.89 -10.50 -16.64
C ALA A 47 10.61 -11.24 -16.13
N GLU A 48 9.54 -10.46 -15.99
CA GLU A 48 8.21 -10.76 -16.56
C GLU A 48 7.32 -11.87 -15.96
N VAL A 49 7.44 -12.32 -14.70
CA VAL A 49 6.42 -13.27 -14.18
C VAL A 49 6.06 -13.08 -12.70
N GLU A 50 4.75 -12.84 -12.48
CA GLU A 50 3.95 -13.12 -11.27
C GLU A 50 4.07 -12.22 -10.01
N THR A 51 3.98 -10.91 -10.20
CA THR A 51 3.40 -9.99 -9.18
C THR A 51 1.98 -9.61 -9.57
N VAL A 52 1.18 -10.61 -9.97
CA VAL A 52 -0.22 -10.46 -10.40
C VAL A 52 -1.03 -9.94 -9.23
N GLY A 53 -1.31 -8.65 -9.23
CA GLY A 53 -2.01 -7.99 -8.15
C GLY A 53 -1.69 -6.51 -8.15
N LEU A 54 -0.41 -6.13 -8.03
CA LEU A 54 0.01 -4.72 -7.87
C LEU A 54 0.85 -4.19 -9.04
N GLN A 55 1.38 -5.09 -9.87
CA GLN A 55 2.11 -4.76 -11.10
C GLN A 55 1.19 -4.58 -12.31
N GLU A 56 -0.13 -4.72 -12.16
CA GLU A 56 -1.07 -4.35 -13.22
C GLU A 56 -1.00 -2.83 -13.43
N GLU A 57 -0.39 -2.46 -14.56
CA GLU A 57 -0.40 -1.19 -15.28
C GLU A 57 -0.86 0.05 -14.47
N GLY A 58 0.12 0.84 -14.01
CA GLY A 58 -0.10 2.25 -13.64
C GLY A 58 -0.12 2.57 -12.15
N LEU A 59 -0.25 1.58 -11.27
CA LEU A 59 -0.24 1.78 -9.80
C LEU A 59 1.09 2.28 -9.26
N MET A 60 2.18 1.58 -9.58
CA MET A 60 3.53 1.93 -9.15
C MET A 60 3.98 3.29 -9.69
N ASP A 61 3.54 3.66 -10.89
CA ASP A 61 3.85 4.97 -11.48
C ASP A 61 3.05 6.10 -10.80
N SER A 62 1.84 5.76 -10.33
CA SER A 62 0.93 6.71 -9.70
C SER A 62 1.26 7.00 -8.23
N VAL A 63 1.96 6.15 -7.48
CA VAL A 63 2.27 6.45 -6.06
C VAL A 63 3.76 6.32 -5.79
N LYS A 64 4.36 7.39 -5.24
CA LYS A 64 5.78 7.39 -4.87
C LYS A 64 6.08 6.64 -3.59
N ASN A 65 5.09 6.48 -2.71
CA ASN A 65 5.27 5.94 -1.37
C ASN A 65 4.67 4.53 -1.22
N VAL A 66 5.32 3.55 -1.83
CA VAL A 66 4.98 2.12 -1.65
C VAL A 66 5.87 1.50 -0.57
N PHE A 67 5.27 0.96 0.48
CA PHE A 67 5.95 0.30 1.58
C PHE A 67 5.65 -1.21 1.58
N ARG A 68 6.70 -2.01 1.36
CA ARG A 68 6.66 -3.46 1.41
C ARG A 68 7.53 -3.95 2.55
N LYS A 69 6.90 -4.20 3.71
CA LYS A 69 7.58 -4.59 4.95
C LYS A 69 6.66 -5.49 5.77
N LYS A 70 7.25 -6.29 6.66
CA LYS A 70 6.53 -7.14 7.62
C LYS A 70 6.86 -6.75 9.06
N GLY A 71 5.91 -6.95 9.95
CA GLY A 71 6.10 -6.83 11.40
C GLY A 71 6.47 -5.43 11.85
N ASP A 72 7.49 -5.32 12.72
CA ASP A 72 7.78 -4.10 13.48
C ASP A 72 8.07 -2.85 12.60
N GLU A 73 8.72 -3.06 11.44
CA GLU A 73 8.98 -1.98 10.47
C GLU A 73 7.69 -1.43 9.84
N LEU A 74 6.69 -2.29 9.66
CA LEU A 74 5.38 -1.91 9.11
C LEU A 74 4.58 -1.07 10.11
N ARG A 75 4.59 -1.47 11.40
CA ARG A 75 3.93 -0.72 12.48
C ARG A 75 4.51 0.68 12.66
N SER A 76 5.84 0.76 12.71
CA SER A 76 6.56 2.04 12.79
C SER A 76 6.18 2.99 11.65
N LYS A 77 5.95 2.44 10.45
CA LYS A 77 5.55 3.24 9.29
C LYS A 77 4.10 3.69 9.35
N PHE A 78 3.19 2.84 9.84
CA PHE A 78 1.81 3.24 10.11
C PHE A 78 1.75 4.39 11.12
N GLU A 79 2.51 4.31 12.21
CA GLU A 79 2.60 5.41 13.19
C GLU A 79 3.15 6.70 12.57
N SER A 80 4.16 6.57 11.69
CA SER A 80 4.73 7.70 10.97
C SER A 80 3.75 8.41 10.01
N VAL A 81 2.71 7.73 9.53
CA VAL A 81 1.66 8.34 8.68
C VAL A 81 0.44 8.77 9.50
N GLY A 82 0.53 8.69 10.84
CA GLY A 82 -0.47 9.19 11.77
C GLY A 82 -1.52 8.15 12.20
N LEU A 83 -1.26 6.86 12.02
CA LEU A 83 -2.09 5.82 12.63
C LEU A 83 -1.66 5.57 14.08
N THR A 84 -2.61 5.17 14.91
CA THR A 84 -2.30 4.72 16.28
C THR A 84 -1.74 3.29 16.27
N GLN A 85 -1.06 2.89 17.35
CA GLN A 85 -0.55 1.52 17.50
C GLN A 85 -1.64 0.46 17.31
N GLN A 86 -2.84 0.68 17.88
CA GLN A 86 -3.98 -0.23 17.73
C GLN A 86 -4.45 -0.36 16.27
N GLU A 87 -4.43 0.75 15.52
CA GLU A 87 -4.76 0.73 14.10
C GLU A 87 -3.66 0.03 13.29
N ALA A 88 -2.40 0.32 13.56
CA ALA A 88 -1.27 -0.32 12.93
C ALA A 88 -1.33 -1.85 13.08
N GLU A 89 -1.65 -2.35 14.28
CA GLU A 89 -1.84 -3.79 14.54
C GLU A 89 -3.02 -4.37 13.77
N LYS A 90 -4.15 -3.64 13.72
CA LYS A 90 -5.33 -4.05 12.96
C LYS A 90 -5.03 -4.15 11.47
N TYR A 91 -4.36 -3.15 10.90
CA TYR A 91 -4.03 -3.12 9.47
C TYR A 91 -2.90 -4.07 9.11
N GLU A 92 -1.94 -4.31 9.99
CA GLU A 92 -0.95 -5.38 9.83
C GLU A 92 -1.62 -6.75 9.68
N SER A 93 -2.63 -7.06 10.52
CA SER A 93 -3.38 -8.32 10.40
C SER A 93 -4.20 -8.41 9.11
N ILE A 94 -4.64 -7.29 8.55
CA ILE A 94 -5.30 -7.22 7.24
C ILE A 94 -4.29 -7.51 6.12
N LEU A 95 -3.11 -6.90 6.20
CA LEU A 95 -2.03 -7.12 5.22
C LEU A 95 -1.54 -8.58 5.24
N ASP A 96 -1.47 -9.19 6.42
CA ASP A 96 -1.11 -10.61 6.58
C ASP A 96 -2.09 -11.57 5.88
N LYS A 97 -3.33 -11.14 5.65
CA LYS A 97 -4.32 -11.89 4.85
C LYS A 97 -4.12 -11.75 3.34
N GLY A 98 -3.05 -11.08 2.90
CA GLY A 98 -2.79 -10.79 1.48
C GLY A 98 -3.58 -9.59 0.95
N GLN A 99 -4.19 -8.79 1.82
CA GLN A 99 -4.86 -7.55 1.41
C GLN A 99 -3.86 -6.40 1.32
N VAL A 100 -4.31 -5.26 0.80
CA VAL A 100 -3.56 -4.04 0.56
C VAL A 100 -4.22 -2.89 1.30
N VAL A 101 -3.42 -2.09 1.98
CA VAL A 101 -3.90 -0.94 2.77
C VAL A 101 -3.37 0.34 2.15
N ILE A 102 -4.26 1.28 1.84
CA ILE A 102 -3.93 2.60 1.29
C ILE A 102 -4.22 3.65 2.36
N VAL A 103 -3.23 4.49 2.65
CA VAL A 103 -3.37 5.61 3.58
C VAL A 103 -3.11 6.90 2.82
N ALA A 104 -4.11 7.78 2.78
CA ALA A 104 -3.99 9.11 2.20
C ALA A 104 -4.01 10.16 3.31
N GLN A 105 -2.98 11.00 3.36
CA GLN A 105 -2.86 12.06 4.36
C GLN A 105 -2.93 13.44 3.71
N LYS A 106 -4.01 14.18 3.96
CA LYS A 106 -4.08 15.57 3.50
C LYS A 106 -3.49 16.49 4.56
N HIS A 107 -2.35 17.11 4.24
CA HIS A 107 -1.77 18.24 4.95
C HIS A 107 -2.67 19.50 4.85
#